data_AF-F3GNY8-F1
#
_entry.id   AF-F3GNY8-F1
#
_cell.length_a   1.000
_cell.length_b   1.000
_cell.length_c   1.000
_cell.angle_alpha   90.00
_cell.angle_beta   90.00
_cell.angle_gamma   90.00
#
_symmetry.space_group_name_H-M   'P 1'
#
loop_
_entity.id
_entity.type
_entity.pdbx_description
1 polymer ?
#
loop_
_entity_poly.entity_id
_entity_poly.type
_entity_poly.pdbx_seq_one_letter_code
_entity_poly.pdbx_strand_id
1 'polypeptide(L)' 'KTLDKRQLPNWKNLNPVLLKALEGSDPGNQHGFPYLWGSTGIGYDSTKVKAILGKDAPLDSWDLVLKPENMKKLAQ' A
#
# COMPACT_ATOMS: atom_id res chain seq x y z
N LYS A 1 11.63 -7.38 22.17
CA LYS A 1 11.72 -8.71 22.82
C LYS A 1 11.75 -9.77 21.72
N THR A 2 12.62 -10.77 21.80
CA THR A 2 12.72 -11.81 20.75
C THR A 2 11.57 -12.81 20.88
N LEU A 3 10.97 -13.18 19.74
CA LEU A 3 9.93 -14.20 19.62
C LEU A 3 10.57 -15.59 19.63
N ASP A 4 10.06 -16.49 20.48
CA ASP A 4 10.44 -17.90 20.43
C ASP A 4 9.63 -18.63 19.35
N LYS A 5 10.23 -18.79 18.16
CA LYS A 5 9.57 -19.40 17.01
C LYS A 5 9.16 -20.86 17.24
N ARG A 6 9.72 -21.55 18.24
CA ARG A 6 9.29 -22.92 18.63
C ARG A 6 7.87 -22.94 19.17
N GLN A 7 7.39 -21.82 19.72
CA GLN A 7 6.02 -21.66 20.21
C GLN A 7 5.05 -21.20 19.11
N LEU A 8 5.54 -21.00 17.88
CA LEU A 8 4.78 -20.49 16.73
C LEU A 8 4.80 -21.52 15.59
N PRO A 9 4.18 -22.71 15.74
CA PRO A 9 4.24 -23.79 14.75
C PRO A 9 3.66 -23.39 13.37
N ASN A 10 2.82 -22.35 13.34
CA ASN A 10 2.21 -21.81 12.14
C ASN A 10 3.07 -20.75 11.43
N TRP A 11 4.31 -20.49 11.89
CA TRP A 11 5.22 -19.57 11.22
C TRP A 11 5.43 -19.90 9.74
N LYS A 12 5.38 -21.20 9.40
CA LYS A 12 5.46 -21.71 8.02
C LYS A 12 4.35 -21.18 7.07
N ASN A 13 3.25 -20.66 7.61
CA ASN A 13 2.14 -20.13 6.81
C ASN A 13 2.36 -18.66 6.40
N LEU A 14 3.37 -18.00 6.95
CA LEU A 14 3.68 -16.60 6.63
C LEU A 14 4.24 -16.49 5.22
N ASN A 15 3.86 -15.43 4.51
CA ASN A 15 4.34 -15.18 3.15
C ASN A 15 5.85 -14.85 3.18
N PRO A 16 6.71 -15.64 2.50
CA PRO A 16 8.16 -15.44 2.52
C PRO A 16 8.59 -14.12 1.88
N VAL A 17 7.84 -13.59 0.92
CA VAL A 17 8.13 -12.29 0.28
C VAL A 17 7.94 -11.15 1.28
N LEU A 18 6.86 -11.18 2.08
CA LEU A 18 6.62 -10.19 3.12
C LEU A 18 7.66 -10.29 4.24
N LEU A 19 8.01 -11.51 4.66
CA LEU A 19 9.07 -11.71 5.65
C LEU A 19 10.40 -11.10 5.19
N LYS A 20 10.78 -11.32 3.92
CA LYS A 20 11.99 -10.75 3.34
C LYS A 20 11.94 -9.21 3.29
N ALA A 21 10.81 -8.63 2.90
CA ALA A 21 10.64 -7.18 2.87
C ALA A 21 10.79 -6.54 4.26
N LEU A 22 10.36 -7.24 5.32
CA LEU A 22 10.46 -6.78 6.70
C LEU A 22 11.88 -6.87 7.30
N GLU A 23 12.82 -7.59 6.69
CA GLU A 23 14.20 -7.69 7.20
C GLU A 23 14.92 -6.34 7.28
N GLY A 24 14.52 -5.35 6.48
CA GLY A 24 15.06 -4.00 6.57
C GLY A 24 14.73 -3.29 7.89
N SER A 25 13.65 -3.69 8.58
CA SER A 25 13.23 -3.15 9.87
C SER A 25 13.47 -4.12 11.04
N ASP A 26 13.33 -5.43 10.79
CA ASP A 26 13.52 -6.50 11.78
C ASP A 26 14.35 -7.65 11.15
N PRO A 27 15.69 -7.53 11.15
CA PRO A 27 16.58 -8.54 10.56
C PRO A 27 16.34 -9.93 11.15
N GLY A 28 16.01 -10.90 10.30
CA GLY A 28 15.67 -12.27 10.70
C GLY A 28 14.28 -12.43 11.33
N ASN A 29 13.44 -11.38 11.27
CA ASN A 29 12.08 -11.33 11.80
C ASN A 29 12.06 -11.85 13.25
N GLN A 30 12.87 -11.24 14.12
CA GLN A 30 13.10 -11.67 15.49
C GLN A 30 12.06 -11.13 16.47
N HIS A 31 11.40 -10.02 16.13
CA HIS A 31 10.56 -9.26 17.04
C HIS A 31 9.11 -9.16 16.59
N GLY A 32 8.83 -9.33 15.29
CA GLY A 32 7.48 -9.28 14.75
C GLY A 32 7.24 -10.27 13.61
N PHE A 33 5.96 -10.37 13.22
CA PHE A 33 5.52 -11.08 12.02
C PHE A 33 4.44 -10.24 11.30
N PRO A 34 4.29 -10.37 9.97
CA PRO A 34 3.28 -9.62 9.24
C PRO A 34 1.87 -10.09 9.62
N TYR A 35 1.03 -9.17 10.12
CA TYR A 35 -0.38 -9.42 10.35
C TYR A 35 -1.21 -9.00 9.13
N LEU A 36 -1.19 -7.70 8.82
CA LEU A 36 -1.77 -7.10 7.63
C LEU A 36 -0.74 -6.18 6.98
N TRP A 37 -0.94 -5.91 5.69
CA TRP A 37 -0.14 -4.95 4.94
C TRP A 37 -1.00 -4.34 3.84
N GLY A 38 -0.53 -3.23 3.27
CA GLY A 38 -1.17 -2.57 2.17
C GLY A 38 -0.29 -1.46 1.61
N SER A 39 -0.80 -0.77 0.60
CA SER A 39 -0.17 0.40 0.01
C SER A 39 -0.96 1.66 0.33
N THR A 40 -0.28 2.80 0.40
CA THR A 40 -0.94 4.11 0.31
C THR A 40 -1.22 4.39 -1.17
N GLY A 41 -2.50 4.45 -1.54
CA GLY A 41 -2.95 4.74 -2.90
C GLY A 41 -3.96 5.88 -2.95
N ILE A 42 -4.66 6.02 -4.08
CA ILE A 42 -5.68 7.06 -4.30
C ILE A 42 -7.05 6.40 -4.41
N GLY A 43 -7.95 6.67 -3.45
CA GLY A 43 -9.37 6.32 -3.56
C GLY A 43 -10.15 7.47 -4.20
N TYR A 44 -10.97 7.19 -5.22
CA TYR A 44 -11.76 8.19 -5.92
C TYR A 44 -13.07 7.62 -6.49
N ASP A 45 -14.03 8.50 -6.78
CA ASP A 45 -15.24 8.19 -7.52
C ASP A 45 -14.97 8.27 -9.03
N SER A 46 -14.94 7.13 -9.72
CA SER A 46 -14.57 7.05 -11.14
C SER A 46 -15.53 7.82 -12.06
N THR A 47 -16.81 7.94 -11.69
CA THR A 47 -17.82 8.66 -12.48
C THR A 47 -17.57 10.16 -12.37
N LYS A 48 -17.37 10.67 -11.15
CA LYS A 48 -17.12 12.09 -10.90
C LYS A 48 -15.79 12.56 -11.49
N VAL A 49 -14.72 11.79 -11.30
CA VAL A 49 -13.41 12.14 -11.85
C VAL A 49 -13.46 12.23 -13.38
N LYS A 50 -14.11 11.28 -14.07
CA LYS A 50 -14.25 11.33 -15.53
C LYS A 50 -15.15 12.47 -16.01
N ALA A 51 -16.14 12.87 -15.23
CA ALA A 51 -16.97 14.04 -15.55
C ALA A 51 -16.17 15.35 -15.48
N ILE A 52 -15.24 15.48 -14.54
CA ILE A 52 -14.43 16.69 -14.33
C ILE A 52 -13.19 16.73 -15.25
N LEU A 53 -12.46 15.61 -15.33
CA LEU A 53 -11.17 15.54 -16.04
C LEU A 53 -11.28 14.95 -17.46
N GLY A 54 -12.42 14.36 -17.81
CA GLY A 54 -12.63 13.69 -19.08
C GLY A 54 -12.30 12.19 -19.04
N LYS A 55 -12.47 11.54 -20.19
CA LYS A 55 -12.31 10.08 -20.36
C LYS A 55 -10.86 9.63 -20.17
N ASP A 56 -9.92 10.52 -20.49
CA ASP A 56 -8.46 10.27 -20.47
C ASP A 56 -7.81 10.71 -19.15
N ALA A 57 -8.59 10.76 -18.07
CA ALA A 57 -8.06 11.08 -16.74
C ALA A 57 -6.95 10.06 -16.36
N PRO A 58 -5.84 10.49 -15.74
CA PRO A 58 -4.69 9.63 -15.43
C PRO A 58 -4.94 8.78 -14.18
N LEU A 59 -5.91 7.86 -14.26
CA LEU A 59 -6.45 7.10 -13.13
C LEU A 59 -5.49 6.08 -12.50
N ASP A 60 -4.39 5.78 -13.18
CA ASP A 60 -3.34 4.85 -12.80
C ASP A 60 -2.04 5.57 -12.37
N SER A 61 -2.06 6.91 -12.29
CA SER A 61 -0.88 7.73 -11.99
C SER A 61 -1.11 8.67 -10.82
N TRP A 62 -0.03 8.93 -10.08
CA TRP A 62 0.00 9.99 -9.06
C TRP A 62 -0.28 11.38 -9.62
N ASP A 63 -0.14 11.56 -10.94
CA ASP A 63 -0.53 12.76 -11.67
C ASP A 63 -1.98 13.18 -11.40
N LEU A 64 -2.88 12.24 -11.09
CA LEU A 64 -4.26 12.56 -10.76
C LEU A 64 -4.36 13.56 -9.60
N VAL A 65 -3.50 13.44 -8.58
CA VAL A 65 -3.54 14.24 -7.35
C VAL A 65 -2.31 15.10 -7.10
N LEU A 66 -1.19 14.84 -7.78
CA LEU A 66 0.06 15.59 -7.59
C LEU A 66 0.29 16.67 -8.65
N LYS A 67 -0.41 16.60 -9.80
CA LYS A 67 -0.37 17.70 -10.79
C LYS A 67 -1.36 18.80 -10.40
N PRO A 68 -0.89 20.05 -10.18
CA PRO A 68 -1.76 21.14 -9.75
C PRO A 68 -2.94 21.39 -10.70
N GLU A 69 -2.78 21.20 -12.01
CA GLU A 69 -3.84 21.36 -13.01
C GLU A 69 -5.00 20.37 -12.85
N ASN A 70 -4.72 19.14 -12.42
CA ASN A 70 -5.76 18.14 -12.14
C ASN A 70 -6.46 18.45 -10.82
N MET A 71 -5.67 18.74 -9.76
CA MET A 71 -6.23 19.06 -8.45
C MET A 71 -7.07 20.33 -8.43
N LYS A 72 -6.68 21.37 -9.18
CA LYS A 72 -7.49 22.59 -9.30
C LYS A 72 -8.87 22.32 -9.91
N LYS A 73 -8.97 21.36 -10.84
CA LYS A 73 -10.25 20.95 -11.43
C LYS A 73 -11.06 20.09 -10.45
N LEU A 74 -10.41 19.15 -9.75
CA LEU A 74 -11.05 18.25 -8.79
C LEU A 74 -11.51 18.94 -7.49
N ALA A 75 -11.01 20.14 -7.19
CA ALA A 75 -11.39 20.93 -6.02
C ALA A 75 -12.67 21.76 -6.20
N GLN A 76 -13.28 21.73 -7.39
CA GLN A 76 -14.57 22.39 -7.69
C GLN A 76 -15.75 21.57 -7.18
#